data_AF-A0A928GAC5-F1
#
_entry.id   AF-A0A928GAC5-F1
#
_cell.length_a   1.000
_cell.length_b   1.000
_cell.length_c   1.000
_cell.angle_alpha   90.00
_cell.angle_beta   90.00
_cell.angle_gamma   90.00
#
_symmetry.space_group_name_H-M   'P 1'
#
loop_
_entity.id
_entity.type
_entity.pdbx_description
1 polymer ?
#
loop_
_entity_poly.entity_id
_entity_poly.type
_entity_poly.pdbx_seq_one_letter_code
_entity_poly.pdbx_strand_id
1 'polypeptide(L)' 'MKIYAVIDTNVIVSALLSRFKNTSTVQLMQHLILGDITPIYNDDILAEYYSVLTRPKFN' A
#
# COMPACT_ATOMS: atom_id res chain seq x y z
N MET A 1 -15.27 -12.11 8.87
CA MET A 1 -15.62 -10.67 9.00
C MET A 1 -14.94 -9.95 7.85
N LYS A 2 -15.62 -9.08 7.09
CA LYS A 2 -14.96 -8.32 6.03
C LYS A 2 -14.28 -7.09 6.65
N ILE A 3 -12.97 -6.96 6.44
CA ILE A 3 -12.19 -5.81 6.91
C ILE A 3 -12.09 -4.82 5.75
N TYR A 4 -12.50 -3.59 6.00
CA TYR A 4 -12.42 -2.50 5.04
C TYR A 4 -11.47 -1.45 5.59
N ALA A 5 -10.47 -1.07 4.79
CA ALA A 5 -9.45 -0.13 5.24
C ALA A 5 -9.04 0.81 4.11
N VAL A 6 -8.84 2.07 4.47
CA VAL A 6 -8.06 3.00 3.64
C VAL A 6 -6.59 2.71 3.92
N ILE A 7 -5.80 2.52 2.88
CA ILE A 7 -4.38 2.18 3.00
C ILE A 7 -3.60 3.47 2.76
N ASP A 8 -2.77 3.90 3.71
CA ASP A 8 -1.92 5.08 3.45
C ASP A 8 -0.88 4.74 2.36
N THR A 9 -0.58 5.70 1.48
CA THR A 9 0.50 5.62 0.49
C THR A 9 1.82 5.14 1.11
N ASN A 10 2.15 5.60 2.32
CA ASN A 10 3.36 5.22 3.05
C ASN A 10 3.43 3.72 3.34
N VAL A 11 2.29 3.06 3.55
CA VAL A 11 2.24 1.61 3.78
C VAL A 11 2.61 0.85 2.51
N ILE A 12 2.09 1.29 1.36
CA ILE A 12 2.42 0.73 0.05
C ILE A 12 3.90 0.96 -0.27
N VAL A 13 4.39 2.20 -0.12
CA VAL A 13 5.80 2.56 -0.37
C VAL A 13 6.74 1.77 0.54
N SER A 14 6.43 1.66 1.83
CA SER A 14 7.25 0.92 2.80
C SER A 14 7.26 -0.59 2.52
N ALA A 15 6.17 -1.15 2.01
CA ALA A 15 6.13 -2.54 1.57
C ALA A 15 7.00 -2.76 0.33
N LEU A 16 6.95 -1.86 -0.65
CA LEU A 16 7.75 -1.94 -1.89
C LEU A 16 9.25 -1.76 -1.63
N LEU A 17 9.63 -0.91 -0.67
CA LEU A 17 11.03 -0.68 -0.29
C LEU A 17 11.57 -1.73 0.71
N SER A 18 10.70 -2.52 1.35
CA SER A 18 11.11 -3.53 2.31
C SER A 18 11.92 -4.64 1.64
N ARG A 19 13.12 -4.89 2.17
CA ARG A 19 13.99 -6.01 1.73
C ARG A 19 13.63 -7.34 2.39
N PHE A 20 12.83 -7.30 3.46
CA PHE A 20 12.47 -8.47 4.25
C PHE A 20 10.99 -8.78 4.10
N LYS A 21 10.67 -10.04 3.79
CA LYS A 21 9.28 -10.51 3.61
C LYS A 21 8.45 -10.50 4.90
N ASN A 22 9.10 -10.41 6.06
CA ASN A 22 8.46 -10.55 7.36
C ASN A 22 8.08 -9.19 7.98
N THR A 23 8.24 -8.06 7.28
CA THR A 23 7.80 -6.76 7.81
C THR A 23 6.28 -6.67 7.83
N SER A 24 5.72 -5.93 8.79
CA SER A 24 4.28 -5.78 8.96
C SER A 24 3.60 -5.23 7.70
N THR A 25 4.26 -4.35 6.97
CA THR A 25 3.74 -3.77 5.72
C THR A 25 3.68 -4.81 4.60
N VAL A 26 4.67 -5.70 4.48
CA VAL A 26 4.63 -6.79 3.48
C VAL A 26 3.55 -7.82 3.82
N GLN A 27 3.40 -8.17 5.11
CA GLN A 27 2.31 -9.07 5.56
C GLN A 27 0.93 -8.46 5.31
N LEU A 28 0.76 -7.15 5.58
CA LEU A 28 -0.47 -6.44 5.27
C LEU A 28 -0.79 -6.47 3.77
N MET A 29 0.21 -6.23 2.91
CA MET A 29 0.04 -6.34 1.45
C MET A 29 -0.37 -7.74 1.02
N GLN A 30 0.13 -8.79 1.68
CA GLN A 30 -0.30 -10.15 1.41
C GLN A 30 -1.78 -10.37 1.74
N HIS A 31 -2.25 -9.87 2.88
CA HIS A 31 -3.67 -9.92 3.26
C HIS A 31 -4.57 -9.10 2.33
N LEU A 32 -4.07 -7.96 1.80
CA LEU A 32 -4.77 -7.21 0.75
C LEU A 32 -4.92 -8.02 -0.55
N ILE A 33 -3.87 -8.71 -0.97
CA ILE A 33 -3.87 -9.56 -2.19
C ILE A 33 -4.77 -10.78 -2.02
N LEU A 34 -4.74 -11.42 -0.84
CA LEU A 34 -5.57 -12.58 -0.52
C LEU A 34 -7.05 -12.22 -0.31
N GLY A 35 -7.39 -10.94 -0.19
CA GLY A 35 -8.76 -10.45 -0.02
C GLY A 35 -9.24 -10.49 1.43
N ASP A 36 -8.36 -10.74 2.39
CA ASP A 36 -8.68 -10.66 3.84
C ASP A 36 -9.01 -9.21 4.24
N ILE A 37 -8.36 -8.25 3.56
CA ILE A 37 -8.60 -6.81 3.70
C ILE A 37 -9.04 -6.27 2.34
N THR A 38 -10.20 -5.60 2.31
CA THR A 38 -10.68 -4.90 1.13
C THR A 38 -10.25 -3.43 1.20
N PRO A 39 -9.35 -2.97 0.30
CA PRO A 39 -8.96 -1.57 0.26
C PRO A 39 -10.13 -0.71 -0.22
N ILE A 40 -10.38 0.41 0.48
CA ILE A 40 -11.28 1.46 0.03
C ILE A 40 -10.45 2.64 -0.45
N TYR A 41 -10.79 3.18 -1.62
CA TYR A 41 -10.14 4.33 -2.24
C TYR A 41 -11.16 5.21 -2.95
N ASN A 42 -10.80 6.47 -3.17
CA ASN A 42 -11.49 7.39 -4.07
C ASN A 42 -10.46 7.95 -5.07
N ASP A 43 -10.92 8.80 -6.00
CA ASP A 43 -10.06 9.37 -7.03
C ASP A 43 -8.95 10.25 -6.45
N ASP A 44 -9.20 10.98 -5.35
CA ASP A 44 -8.19 11.81 -4.68
C ASP A 44 -7.04 10.97 -4.11
N ILE A 45 -7.37 9.86 -3.44
CA ILE A 45 -6.39 8.90 -2.90
C ILE A 45 -5.57 8.29 -4.03
N LEU A 46 -6.21 7.88 -5.13
CA LEU A 46 -5.50 7.31 -6.28
C LEU A 46 -4.57 8.33 -6.95
N ALA A 47 -4.98 9.59 -7.04
CA ALA A 47 -4.15 10.67 -7.57
C ALA A 47 -2.91 10.90 -6.70
N GLU A 48 -3.04 10.84 -5.36
CA GLU A 48 -1.90 10.90 -4.44
C GLU A 48 -0.94 9.72 -4.67
N TYR A 49 -1.47 8.50 -4.75
CA TYR A 49 -0.64 7.31 -4.99
C TYR A 49 0.16 7.45 -6.27
N TYR A 50 -0.48 7.87 -7.35
CA TYR A 50 0.16 8.07 -8.64
C TYR A 50 1.26 9.14 -8.55
N SER A 51 0.97 10.27 -7.90
CA SER A 51 1.93 11.37 -7.68
C SER A 51 3.14 10.93 -6.86
N VAL A 52 2.98 10.02 -5.90
CA VAL A 52 4.08 9.52 -5.06
C VAL A 52 4.88 8.43 -5.76
N LEU A 53 4.22 7.44 -6.37
CA LEU A 53 4.87 6.27 -6.97
C LEU A 53 5.62 6.60 -8.27
N THR A 54 5.26 7.69 -8.96
CA THR A 54 5.93 8.14 -10.19
C THR A 54 7.08 9.12 -9.95
N ARG A 55 7.37 9.49 -8.70
CA ARG A 55 8.46 10.42 -8.40
C ARG A 55 9.80 9.83 -8.84
N PRO A 56 10.68 10.64 -9.45
CA PRO A 56 12.04 10.22 -9.73
C PRO A 56 12.72 9.84 -8.42
N LYS A 57 13.55 8.79 -8.48
CA LYS A 57 14.37 8.41 -7.33
C LYS A 57 15.33 9.55 -7.01
N PHE A 58 15.61 9.76 -5.72
CA PHE A 58 16.66 10.68 -5.30
C PHE A 58 17.98 10.24 -5.94
N ASN A 59 18.63 11.16 -6.65
CA ASN A 59 19.99 10.97 -7.18
C ASN A 59 21.01 11.04 -6.04
#